data_AF-A0A7C5MGF9-F1
#
_entry.id   AF-A0A7C5MGF9-F1
#
_cell.length_a   1.000
_cell.length_b   1.000
_cell.length_c   1.000
_cell.angle_alpha   90.00
_cell.angle_beta   90.00
_cell.angle_gamma   90.00
#
_symmetry.space_group_name_H-M   'P 1'
#
loop_
_entity.id
_entity.type
_entity.pdbx_description
1 polymer ?
#
loop_
_entity_poly.entity_id
_entity_poly.type
_entity_poly.pdbx_seq_one_letter_code
_entity_poly.pdbx_strand_id
1 'polypeptide(L)'
;MAGPKPGGQGRRPARSGRGRREGRRPAGQRARKRLRPGRGDAVSGYDVVVVGAGPTGLACAIELKRRGLRAVVIDKGCIVNSIYNYPTNMVFFTTPELLEIGEIPMTSLGEKPTRLEALKYYRRVAGYYGL
;
A
#
# COMPACT_ATOMS: atom_id res chain seq x y z
N MET A 1 -70.40 -30.79 47.37
CA MET A 1 -70.53 -30.34 48.77
C MET A 1 -69.24 -30.70 49.49
N ALA A 2 -68.70 -29.78 50.31
CA ALA A 2 -67.37 -29.75 50.97
C ALA A 2 -66.93 -31.07 51.66
N GLY A 3 -65.66 -31.42 51.90
CA GLY A 3 -64.31 -30.82 51.90
C GLY A 3 -63.29 -31.94 52.25
N PRO A 4 -62.19 -31.75 53.03
CA PRO A 4 -61.06 -30.82 52.87
C PRO A 4 -59.63 -31.43 53.16
N LYS A 5 -58.56 -30.63 52.90
CA LYS A 5 -57.20 -30.54 53.54
C LYS A 5 -56.11 -31.63 53.26
N PRO A 6 -54.82 -31.43 53.64
CA PRO A 6 -53.93 -30.25 53.54
C PRO A 6 -52.47 -30.56 53.08
N GLY A 7 -51.68 -29.50 52.81
CA GLY A 7 -50.29 -29.36 53.28
C GLY A 7 -49.12 -29.78 52.36
N GLY A 8 -48.18 -28.87 52.12
CA GLY A 8 -46.85 -29.18 51.58
C GLY A 8 -46.05 -27.96 51.11
N GLN A 9 -45.24 -27.36 51.99
CA GLN A 9 -44.27 -26.32 51.64
C GLN A 9 -43.07 -26.91 50.89
N GLY A 10 -42.76 -26.36 49.71
CA GLY A 10 -41.59 -26.72 48.89
C GLY A 10 -40.71 -25.50 48.60
N ARG A 11 -39.42 -25.64 48.90
CA ARG A 11 -38.36 -24.62 48.93
C ARG A 11 -38.08 -24.00 47.55
N ARG A 12 -37.86 -22.68 47.49
CA ARG A 12 -37.37 -21.95 46.30
C ARG A 12 -35.84 -22.10 46.18
N PRO A 13 -35.27 -22.47 45.02
CA PRO A 13 -33.83 -22.40 44.79
C PRO A 13 -33.37 -21.01 44.35
N ALA A 14 -32.12 -20.71 44.70
CA ALA A 14 -31.43 -19.43 44.55
C ALA A 14 -31.23 -19.00 43.08
N ARG A 15 -31.43 -17.70 42.80
CA ARG A 15 -31.07 -17.04 41.54
C ARG A 15 -29.55 -16.92 41.45
N SER A 16 -28.92 -17.68 40.55
CA SER A 16 -27.53 -17.47 40.16
C SER A 16 -27.45 -16.38 39.08
N GLY A 17 -27.01 -15.18 39.47
CA GLY A 17 -26.64 -14.12 38.54
C GLY A 17 -25.34 -14.48 37.83
N ARG A 18 -25.40 -14.72 36.51
CA ARG A 18 -24.23 -14.66 35.63
C ARG A 18 -24.26 -13.35 34.86
N GLY A 19 -23.43 -12.41 35.30
CA GLY A 19 -23.16 -11.16 34.58
C GLY A 19 -22.55 -11.43 33.21
N ARG A 20 -23.16 -10.85 32.17
CA ARG A 20 -22.53 -10.73 30.86
C ARG A 20 -21.44 -9.66 30.97
N ARG A 21 -20.19 -10.07 31.09
CA ARG A 21 -19.05 -9.17 30.84
C ARG A 21 -18.97 -8.97 29.32
N GLU A 22 -19.37 -7.80 28.85
CA GLU A 22 -19.01 -7.31 27.52
C GLU A 22 -17.48 -7.19 27.46
N GLY A 23 -16.84 -8.12 26.77
CA GLY A 23 -15.43 -8.01 26.43
C GLY A 23 -15.23 -6.83 25.50
N ARG A 24 -14.67 -5.73 26.01
CA ARG A 24 -14.08 -4.67 25.20
C ARG A 24 -13.03 -5.31 24.29
N ARG A 25 -13.28 -5.29 22.97
CA ARG A 25 -12.27 -5.69 21.97
C ARG A 25 -11.12 -4.67 22.04
N PRO A 26 -9.85 -5.10 22.09
CA PRO A 26 -8.74 -4.18 22.04
C PRO A 26 -8.69 -3.47 20.68
N ALA A 27 -8.56 -2.15 20.71
CA ALA A 27 -8.29 -1.33 19.53
C ALA A 27 -6.87 -1.66 19.03
N GLY A 28 -6.77 -2.28 17.85
CA GLY A 28 -5.47 -2.59 17.25
C GLY A 28 -5.49 -3.71 16.21
N GLN A 29 -6.49 -4.58 16.24
CA GLN A 29 -6.65 -5.64 15.23
C GLN A 29 -7.63 -5.21 14.14
N ARG A 30 -7.31 -4.15 13.39
CA ARG A 30 -7.87 -4.04 12.04
C ARG A 30 -7.25 -5.18 11.23
N ALA A 31 -8.06 -6.21 10.97
CA ALA A 31 -7.70 -7.30 10.09
C ALA A 31 -7.08 -6.71 8.81
N ARG A 32 -5.77 -6.88 8.65
CA ARG A 32 -5.12 -6.66 7.37
C ARG A 32 -5.84 -7.61 6.42
N LYS A 33 -6.69 -7.08 5.54
CA LYS A 33 -7.25 -7.85 4.42
C LYS A 33 -6.02 -8.31 3.64
N ARG A 34 -5.53 -9.52 3.92
CA ARG A 34 -4.58 -10.19 3.04
C ARG A 34 -5.27 -10.16 1.69
N LEU A 35 -4.70 -9.46 0.70
CA LEU A 35 -5.08 -9.69 -0.68
C LEU A 35 -4.88 -11.18 -0.89
N ARG A 36 -5.98 -11.93 -0.93
CA ARG A 36 -5.93 -13.32 -1.30
C ARG A 36 -5.66 -13.32 -2.80
N PRO A 37 -4.62 -14.00 -3.30
CA PRO A 37 -4.51 -14.23 -4.73
C PRO A 37 -5.78 -14.98 -5.14
N GLY A 38 -6.56 -14.35 -6.03
CA GLY A 38 -7.79 -14.93 -6.56
C GLY A 38 -7.49 -16.29 -7.16
N ARG A 39 -8.32 -17.27 -6.80
CA ARG A 39 -8.25 -18.63 -7.29
C ARG A 39 -8.75 -18.65 -8.74
N GLY A 40 -7.89 -19.08 -9.67
CA GLY A 40 -8.23 -19.65 -10.96
C GLY A 40 -9.07 -18.79 -11.91
N ASP A 41 -8.37 -18.03 -12.75
CA ASP A 41 -8.53 -17.89 -14.21
C ASP A 41 -7.26 -17.15 -14.68
N ALA A 42 -6.79 -17.32 -15.91
CA ALA A 42 -5.64 -16.59 -16.41
C ALA A 42 -5.99 -15.09 -16.50
N VAL A 43 -5.85 -14.36 -15.39
CA VAL A 43 -6.17 -12.94 -15.31
C VAL A 43 -5.05 -12.19 -16.02
N SER A 44 -5.23 -11.88 -17.31
CA SER A 44 -4.38 -11.00 -18.12
C SER A 44 -4.51 -9.54 -17.70
N GLY A 45 -4.42 -9.26 -16.40
CA GLY A 45 -4.63 -7.93 -15.81
C GLY A 45 -3.48 -7.48 -14.94
N TYR A 46 -3.49 -6.20 -14.58
CA TYR A 46 -2.61 -5.63 -13.57
C TYR A 46 -3.29 -5.68 -12.21
N ASP A 47 -2.53 -5.93 -11.14
CA ASP A 47 -3.00 -5.89 -9.76
C ASP A 47 -3.10 -4.45 -9.25
N VAL A 48 -2.28 -3.55 -9.79
CA VAL A 48 -2.18 -2.14 -9.41
C VAL A 48 -1.97 -1.25 -10.64
N VAL A 49 -2.64 -0.10 -10.67
CA VAL A 49 -2.38 0.98 -11.63
C VAL A 49 -1.75 2.14 -10.87
N VAL A 50 -0.56 2.56 -11.30
CA VAL A 50 0.13 3.75 -10.79
C VAL A 50 -0.12 4.90 -11.76
N VAL A 51 -0.76 5.96 -11.28
CA VAL A 51 -1.03 7.16 -12.09
C VAL A 51 0.07 8.19 -11.84
N GLY A 52 0.86 8.47 -12.89
CA GLY A 52 2.03 9.35 -12.91
C GLY A 52 3.33 8.55 -13.02
N ALA A 53 4.07 8.72 -14.11
CA ALA A 53 5.42 8.18 -14.34
C ALA A 53 6.52 9.18 -13.93
N GLY A 54 6.27 9.99 -12.91
CA GLY A 54 7.28 10.80 -12.24
C GLY A 54 8.21 9.95 -11.36
N PRO A 55 9.24 10.55 -10.74
CA PRO A 55 10.18 9.83 -9.86
C PRO A 55 9.50 8.96 -8.81
N THR A 56 8.50 9.51 -8.11
CA THR A 56 7.73 8.79 -7.09
C THR A 56 6.89 7.65 -7.66
N GLY A 57 6.30 7.83 -8.84
CA GLY A 57 5.52 6.79 -9.50
C GLY A 57 6.37 5.62 -9.97
N LEU A 58 7.55 5.92 -10.54
CA LEU A 58 8.55 4.91 -10.88
C LEU A 58 9.02 4.16 -9.63
N ALA A 59 9.37 4.88 -8.55
CA ALA A 59 9.75 4.25 -7.28
C ALA A 59 8.65 3.34 -6.72
N CYS A 60 7.39 3.78 -6.79
CA CYS A 60 6.24 2.98 -6.38
C CYS A 60 6.12 1.69 -7.20
N ALA A 61 6.21 1.79 -8.53
CA ALA A 61 6.13 0.63 -9.41
C ALA A 61 7.26 -0.38 -9.18
N ILE A 62 8.48 0.10 -8.91
CA ILE A 62 9.63 -0.74 -8.55
C ILE A 62 9.33 -1.54 -7.27
N GLU A 63 8.81 -0.87 -6.24
CA GLU A 63 8.46 -1.52 -4.97
C GLU A 63 7.29 -2.51 -5.09
N LEU A 64 6.31 -2.23 -5.95
CA LEU A 64 5.23 -3.16 -6.26
C LEU A 64 5.78 -4.42 -6.96
N LYS A 65 6.66 -4.24 -7.95
CA LYS A 65 7.32 -5.34 -8.66
C LYS A 65 8.14 -6.22 -7.71
N ARG A 66 8.91 -5.61 -6.80
CA ARG A 66 9.68 -6.33 -5.76
C ARG A 66 8.81 -7.19 -4.83
N ARG A 67 7.54 -6.82 -4.66
CA ARG A 67 6.54 -7.56 -3.88
C ARG A 67 5.78 -8.62 -4.70
N GLY A 68 6.16 -8.81 -5.97
CA GLY A 68 5.51 -9.77 -6.86
C GLY A 68 4.14 -9.32 -7.39
N LEU A 69 3.83 -8.02 -7.34
CA LEU A 69 2.60 -7.46 -7.90
C LEU A 69 2.84 -7.01 -9.34
N ARG A 70 1.86 -7.28 -10.21
CA ARG A 70 1.85 -6.77 -11.58
C ARG A 70 1.30 -5.36 -11.57
N ALA A 71 2.17 -4.38 -11.77
CA ALA A 71 1.79 -2.97 -11.85
C ALA A 71 1.92 -2.45 -13.28
N VAL A 72 1.04 -1.51 -13.64
CA VAL A 72 1.20 -0.66 -14.83
C VAL A 72 1.31 0.79 -14.39
N VAL A 73 2.22 1.53 -15.03
CA VAL A 73 2.40 2.97 -14.79
C VAL A 73 1.82 3.71 -15.99
N ILE A 74 0.98 4.70 -15.74
CA ILE A 74 0.35 5.51 -16.78
C ILE A 74 0.67 6.98 -16.51
N ASP A 75 1.15 7.70 -17.52
CA ASP A 75 1.35 9.14 -17.47
C ASP A 75 0.63 9.83 -18.62
N LYS A 76 0.37 11.12 -18.49
CA LYS A 76 -0.18 11.95 -19.56
C LYS A 76 0.86 12.20 -20.66
N GLY A 77 2.15 12.19 -20.32
CA GLY A 77 3.24 12.45 -21.25
C GLY A 77 4.30 11.36 -21.22
N CYS A 78 5.56 11.77 -21.41
CA CYS A 78 6.69 10.86 -21.31
C CYS A 78 7.00 10.51 -19.85
N ILE A 79 7.88 9.52 -19.65
CA ILE A 79 8.46 9.28 -18.33
C ILE A 79 9.05 10.57 -17.78
N VAL A 80 8.82 10.82 -16.49
CA VAL A 80 9.21 12.05 -15.79
C VAL A 80 8.83 13.34 -16.52
N ASN A 81 7.61 13.39 -17.09
CA ASN A 81 7.08 14.51 -17.85
C ASN A 81 7.22 15.88 -17.13
N SER A 82 7.06 15.92 -15.80
CA SER A 82 7.26 17.17 -15.05
C SER A 82 8.70 17.68 -15.14
N ILE A 83 9.69 16.79 -15.00
CA ILE A 83 11.12 17.16 -15.15
C ILE A 83 11.42 17.53 -16.61
N TYR A 84 10.78 16.86 -17.57
CA TYR A 84 10.91 17.23 -18.98
C TYR A 84 10.47 18.69 -19.23
N ASN A 85 9.46 19.19 -18.53
CA ASN A 85 8.99 20.57 -18.69
C ASN A 85 9.71 21.60 -17.80
N TYR A 86 10.71 21.20 -17.01
CA TYR A 86 11.57 22.15 -16.30
C TYR A 86 12.45 22.95 -17.27
N PRO A 87 12.93 24.15 -16.87
CA PRO A 87 13.83 24.95 -17.69
C PRO A 87 15.04 24.14 -18.19
N THR A 88 15.41 24.29 -19.46
CA THR A 88 16.42 23.44 -20.12
C THR A 88 17.75 23.40 -19.38
N ASN A 89 18.16 24.55 -18.80
CA ASN A 89 19.43 24.72 -18.10
C ASN A 89 19.29 24.61 -16.56
N MET A 90 18.19 24.02 -16.07
CA MET A 90 17.97 23.85 -14.64
C MET A 90 18.97 22.87 -14.03
N VAL A 91 19.45 23.23 -12.83
CA VAL A 91 20.22 22.37 -11.92
C VAL A 91 19.37 22.13 -10.67
N PHE A 92 19.33 20.90 -10.18
CA PHE A 92 18.62 20.57 -8.95
C PHE A 92 19.31 21.21 -7.74
N PHE A 93 18.57 21.41 -6.64
CA PHE A 93 19.16 21.80 -5.36
C PHE A 93 19.70 20.61 -4.56
N THR A 94 19.23 19.40 -4.94
CA THR A 94 19.47 18.09 -4.32
C THR A 94 20.71 17.42 -4.90
N THR A 95 21.47 16.66 -4.11
CA THR A 95 22.59 15.86 -4.61
C THR A 95 22.08 14.59 -5.33
N PRO A 96 22.89 13.96 -6.20
CA PRO A 96 22.46 12.79 -6.99
C PRO A 96 21.92 11.65 -6.14
N GLU A 97 22.56 11.35 -5.01
CA GLU A 97 22.22 10.23 -4.12
C GLU A 97 20.80 10.35 -3.57
N LEU A 98 20.34 11.58 -3.35
CA LEU A 98 19.02 11.88 -2.83
C LEU A 98 17.92 11.84 -3.92
N LEU A 99 18.28 11.68 -5.19
CA LEU A 99 17.35 11.50 -6.31
C LEU A 99 17.21 10.03 -6.74
N GLU A 100 18.00 9.14 -6.14
CA GLU A 100 18.06 7.73 -6.51
C GLU A 100 16.77 6.99 -6.17
N ILE A 101 16.39 6.07 -7.06
CA ILE A 101 15.28 5.14 -6.88
C ILE A 101 15.69 3.75 -7.36
N GLY A 102 15.13 2.73 -6.70
CA GLY A 102 15.35 1.33 -7.09
C GLY A 102 16.79 0.86 -7.02
N GLU A 103 17.59 1.39 -6.08
CA GLU A 103 18.98 0.98 -5.83
C GLU A 103 19.89 1.10 -7.07
N ILE A 104 19.54 2.00 -7.99
CA ILE A 104 20.37 2.33 -9.15
C ILE A 104 21.08 3.66 -8.85
N PRO A 105 22.43 3.67 -8.81
CA PRO A 105 23.17 4.87 -8.48
C PRO A 105 22.98 5.94 -9.56
N MET A 106 22.84 7.20 -9.14
CA MET A 106 22.77 8.35 -10.03
C MET A 106 24.14 8.99 -10.15
N THR A 107 24.66 9.08 -11.38
CA THR A 107 25.91 9.78 -11.65
C THR A 107 25.63 11.20 -12.14
N SER A 108 26.46 12.14 -11.70
CA SER A 108 26.43 13.55 -12.07
C SER A 108 27.86 14.04 -12.28
N LEU A 109 28.06 14.94 -13.25
CA LEU A 109 29.37 15.57 -13.45
C LEU A 109 29.67 16.65 -12.41
N GLY A 110 28.64 17.30 -11.87
CA GLY A 110 28.75 18.29 -10.79
C GLY A 110 28.19 17.78 -9.47
N GLU A 111 28.35 18.58 -8.40
CA GLU A 111 27.78 18.31 -7.07
C GLU A 111 26.26 18.10 -7.13
N LYS A 112 25.58 18.81 -8.02
CA LYS A 112 24.14 18.74 -8.21
C LYS A 112 23.82 18.42 -9.67
N PRO A 113 22.88 17.51 -9.93
CA PRO A 113 22.57 17.08 -11.28
C PRO A 113 21.79 18.15 -12.03
N THR A 114 22.02 18.17 -13.33
CA THR A 114 21.24 18.93 -14.30
C THR A 114 19.92 18.22 -14.61
N ARG A 115 18.97 18.97 -15.19
CA ARG A 115 17.74 18.39 -15.76
C ARG A 115 18.04 17.22 -16.71
N LEU A 116 19.04 17.35 -17.58
CA LEU A 116 19.38 16.32 -18.58
C LEU A 116 19.90 15.04 -17.93
N GLU A 117 20.70 15.15 -16.87
CA GLU A 117 21.19 13.99 -16.11
C GLU A 117 20.04 13.26 -15.43
N ALA A 118 19.10 13.98 -14.80
CA ALA A 118 17.91 13.37 -14.22
C ALA A 118 17.04 12.65 -15.26
N LEU A 119 16.83 13.24 -16.44
CA LEU A 119 16.08 12.59 -17.54
C LEU A 119 16.75 11.29 -18.00
N LYS A 120 18.08 11.29 -18.17
CA LYS A 120 18.84 10.09 -18.54
C LYS A 120 18.77 9.03 -17.43
N TYR A 121 18.86 9.47 -16.18
CA TYR A 121 18.79 8.61 -15.01
C TYR A 121 17.46 7.86 -14.95
N TYR A 122 16.32 8.57 -14.92
CA TYR A 122 15.01 7.93 -14.78
C TYR A 122 14.65 7.07 -16.00
N ARG A 123 15.12 7.42 -17.20
CA ARG A 123 14.98 6.54 -18.38
C ARG A 123 15.72 5.22 -18.22
N ARG A 124 16.95 5.26 -17.71
CA ARG A 124 17.73 4.04 -17.43
C ARG A 124 17.07 3.19 -16.35
N VAL A 125 16.56 3.81 -15.30
CA VAL A 125 15.82 3.11 -14.24
C VAL A 125 14.60 2.38 -14.80
N ALA A 126 13.75 3.09 -15.57
CA ALA A 126 12.56 2.51 -16.18
C ALA A 126 12.93 1.32 -17.08
N GLY A 127 13.96 1.47 -17.93
CA GLY A 127 14.46 0.38 -18.77
C GLY A 127 14.99 -0.83 -17.99
N TYR A 128 15.74 -0.60 -16.90
CA TYR A 128 16.26 -1.68 -16.05
C TYR A 128 15.13 -2.49 -15.40
N TYR A 129 14.09 -1.80 -14.92
CA TYR A 129 12.95 -2.46 -14.28
C TYR A 129 11.87 -2.92 -15.25
N GLY A 130 12.01 -2.65 -16.55
CA GLY A 130 11.01 -2.99 -17.56
C GLY A 130 9.66 -2.32 -17.29
N LEU A 131 9.69 -1.03 -16.97
CA LEU A 131 8.53 -0.15 -16.75
C LEU A 131 8.19 0.65 -18.01
#